data_AF-L9WE86-F1
#
_entry.id   AF-L9WE86-F1
#
_cell.length_a   1.000
_cell.length_b   1.000
_cell.length_c   1.000
_cell.angle_alpha   90.00
_cell.angle_beta   90.00
_cell.angle_gamma   90.00
#
_symmetry.space_group_name_H-M   'P 1'
#
loop_
_entity.id
_entity.type
_entity.pdbx_description
1 polymer ?
#
loop_
_entity_poly.entity_id
_entity_poly.type
_entity_poly.pdbx_seq_one_letter_code
_entity_poly.pdbx_strand_id
1 'polypeptide(L)'
;MSSDVHSSGDNEQDTLENIPAEWYDAFSHSRRVRLLAILGASRTQLSVTELTTAIVENEPFDGSAEQARRDVRTSLHHNHLPRLADDGIITWDAEAGVELDAELPVDRTTLTSLLELCERENCARLLEALVHPTRLRVCSMVTDRDHPLSVETLASRLVSHDATSLSDSERATLSLYHTHLPLLADTGLLEFDPEAGVVTGHAPVPALVQ
;
A
#
# COMPACT_ATOMS: atom_id res chain seq x y z
N MET A 1 16.05 43.93 8.53
CA MET A 1 15.01 43.72 9.56
C MET A 1 13.77 43.29 8.79
N SER A 2 13.62 41.98 8.61
CA SER A 2 12.58 41.15 9.27
C SER A 2 11.47 40.87 8.25
N SER A 3 11.02 39.65 7.97
CA SER A 3 11.39 38.32 8.44
C SER A 3 10.91 37.32 7.39
N ASP A 4 11.66 36.22 7.27
CA ASP A 4 11.23 34.96 6.69
C ASP A 4 9.88 34.49 7.26
N VAL A 5 8.97 34.07 6.37
CA VAL A 5 7.89 33.16 6.73
C VAL A 5 8.23 31.82 6.11
N HIS A 6 8.75 30.95 6.97
CA HIS A 6 8.80 29.51 6.73
C HIS A 6 7.36 29.01 6.58
N SER A 7 7.01 28.54 5.40
CA SER A 7 5.92 27.58 5.21
C SER A 7 6.50 26.36 4.49
N SER A 8 7.41 25.67 5.17
CA SER A 8 7.60 24.22 4.99
C SER A 8 6.85 23.59 6.16
N GLY A 9 5.54 23.47 6.02
CA GLY A 9 4.74 22.56 6.84
C GLY A 9 4.66 21.25 6.09
N ASP A 10 5.24 20.21 6.69
CA ASP A 10 4.84 18.81 6.62
C ASP A 10 4.49 18.24 5.25
N ASN A 11 5.53 17.90 4.47
CA ASN A 11 5.42 16.88 3.41
C ASN A 11 5.65 15.47 3.98
N GLU A 12 5.67 15.32 5.32
CA GLU A 12 5.93 14.06 6.05
C GLU A 12 4.66 13.20 6.25
N GLN A 13 3.50 13.65 5.74
CA GLN A 13 2.20 13.00 5.97
C GLN A 13 1.68 12.17 4.77
N ASP A 14 2.30 12.24 3.59
CA ASP A 14 1.78 11.60 2.37
C ASP A 14 2.51 10.31 1.95
N THR A 15 3.45 9.83 2.77
CA THR A 15 4.17 8.59 2.48
C THR A 15 3.41 7.38 3.02
N LEU A 16 3.48 6.26 2.30
CA LEU A 16 2.89 4.98 2.72
C LEU A 16 3.37 4.47 4.10
N GLU A 17 4.42 5.10 4.67
CA GLU A 17 4.97 4.78 5.99
C GLU A 17 3.99 5.03 7.14
N ASN A 18 3.06 5.98 7.00
CA ASN A 18 2.18 6.44 8.08
C ASN A 18 0.72 5.99 7.93
N ILE A 19 0.46 4.98 7.09
CA ILE A 19 -0.89 4.48 6.88
C ILE A 19 -1.40 3.73 8.14
N PRO A 20 -2.65 3.99 8.60
CA PRO A 20 -3.25 3.23 9.69
C PRO A 20 -3.51 1.76 9.32
N ALA A 21 -3.54 0.87 10.31
CA ALA A 21 -3.55 -0.58 10.07
C ALA A 21 -4.78 -1.10 9.32
N GLU A 22 -5.93 -0.47 9.53
CA GLU A 22 -7.19 -0.72 8.83
C GLU A 22 -7.08 -0.51 7.31
N TRP A 23 -6.17 0.34 6.84
CA TRP A 23 -5.96 0.59 5.41
C TRP A 23 -5.00 -0.41 4.75
N TYR A 24 -4.36 -1.30 5.52
CA TYR A 24 -3.42 -2.27 4.94
C TYR A 24 -4.14 -3.31 4.06
N ASP A 25 -5.30 -3.77 4.52
CA ASP A 25 -6.10 -4.65 3.67
C ASP A 25 -6.60 -3.89 2.44
N ALA A 26 -7.08 -2.66 2.62
CA ALA A 26 -7.57 -1.82 1.54
C ALA A 26 -6.53 -1.65 0.42
N PHE A 27 -5.29 -1.28 0.73
CA PHE A 27 -4.28 -1.03 -0.30
C PHE A 27 -3.59 -2.29 -0.85
N SER A 28 -3.75 -3.46 -0.22
CA SER A 28 -3.13 -4.72 -0.68
C SER A 28 -3.67 -5.26 -2.01
N HIS A 29 -4.73 -4.67 -2.58
CA HIS A 29 -5.32 -5.10 -3.85
C HIS A 29 -5.54 -3.95 -4.82
N SER A 30 -5.05 -4.09 -6.05
CA SER A 30 -5.08 -3.04 -7.09
C SER A 30 -6.49 -2.52 -7.35
N ARG A 31 -7.48 -3.41 -7.42
CA ARG A 31 -8.89 -3.02 -7.57
C ARG A 31 -9.44 -2.17 -6.41
N ARG A 32 -9.02 -2.42 -5.17
CA ARG A 32 -9.41 -1.58 -4.02
C ARG A 32 -8.70 -0.23 -4.08
N VAL A 33 -7.40 -0.19 -4.39
CA VAL A 33 -6.66 1.06 -4.64
C VAL A 33 -7.34 1.90 -5.73
N ARG A 34 -7.74 1.27 -6.85
CA ARG A 34 -8.42 1.93 -7.97
C ARG A 34 -9.80 2.45 -7.58
N LEU A 35 -10.57 1.64 -6.84
CA LEU A 35 -11.85 2.05 -6.28
C LEU A 35 -11.69 3.30 -5.41
N LEU A 36 -10.72 3.31 -4.50
CA LEU A 36 -10.44 4.44 -3.61
C LEU A 36 -9.99 5.68 -4.39
N ALA A 37 -9.18 5.51 -5.44
CA ALA A 37 -8.80 6.61 -6.33
C ALA A 37 -10.00 7.21 -7.08
N ILE A 38 -10.94 6.37 -7.54
CA ILE A 38 -12.18 6.81 -8.20
C ILE A 38 -13.08 7.55 -7.22
N LEU A 39 -13.29 6.99 -6.02
CA LEU A 39 -14.11 7.63 -4.98
C LEU A 39 -13.49 8.93 -4.49
N GLY A 40 -12.17 8.97 -4.24
CA GLY A 40 -11.47 10.18 -3.81
C GLY A 40 -11.46 11.29 -4.87
N ALA A 41 -11.54 10.95 -6.15
CA ALA A 41 -11.72 11.91 -7.23
C ALA A 41 -13.19 12.38 -7.39
N SER A 42 -14.14 11.59 -6.87
CA SER A 42 -15.58 11.86 -6.98
C SER A 42 -16.03 12.74 -5.81
N ARG A 43 -16.82 13.76 -6.10
CA ARG A 43 -17.38 14.66 -5.05
C ARG A 43 -18.70 14.16 -4.47
N THR A 44 -19.17 12.99 -4.92
CA THR A 44 -20.49 12.43 -4.61
C THR A 44 -20.38 10.91 -4.52
N GLN A 45 -21.33 10.28 -3.82
CA GLN A 45 -21.51 8.83 -3.85
C GLN A 45 -21.68 8.33 -5.30
N LEU A 46 -21.16 7.15 -5.59
CA LEU A 46 -21.27 6.48 -6.90
C LEU A 46 -22.10 5.21 -6.77
N SER A 47 -22.99 4.96 -7.71
CA SER A 47 -23.66 3.66 -7.78
C SER A 47 -22.65 2.55 -8.08
N VAL A 48 -22.97 1.31 -7.67
CA VAL A 48 -22.15 0.13 -7.97
C VAL A 48 -21.94 -0.04 -9.49
N THR A 49 -22.92 0.38 -10.29
CA THR A 49 -22.85 0.31 -11.76
C THR A 49 -21.87 1.35 -12.33
N GLU A 50 -21.91 2.58 -11.83
CA GLU A 50 -20.95 3.63 -12.20
C GLU A 50 -19.52 3.24 -11.79
N LEU A 51 -19.36 2.72 -10.56
CA LEU A 51 -18.08 2.26 -10.07
C LEU A 51 -17.53 1.07 -10.87
N THR A 52 -18.40 0.10 -11.22
CA THR A 52 -18.04 -1.02 -12.10
C THR A 52 -17.54 -0.50 -13.45
N THR A 53 -18.25 0.47 -14.03
CA THR A 53 -17.91 1.04 -15.34
C THR A 53 -16.57 1.76 -15.29
N ALA A 54 -16.37 2.64 -14.29
CA ALA A 54 -15.13 3.36 -14.09
C ALA A 54 -13.93 2.41 -13.87
N ILE A 55 -14.11 1.32 -13.12
CA ILE A 55 -13.05 0.32 -12.92
C ILE A 55 -12.72 -0.40 -14.23
N VAL A 56 -13.72 -0.87 -14.98
CA VAL A 56 -13.51 -1.57 -16.25
C VAL A 56 -12.81 -0.67 -17.29
N GLU A 57 -13.12 0.62 -17.31
CA GLU A 57 -12.46 1.58 -18.21
C GLU A 57 -10.99 1.84 -17.87
N ASN A 58 -10.60 1.62 -16.62
CA ASN A 58 -9.25 1.87 -16.12
C ASN A 58 -8.46 0.59 -15.83
N GLU A 59 -9.06 -0.60 -16.00
CA GLU A 59 -8.44 -1.89 -15.69
C GLU A 59 -8.12 -2.67 -16.96
N PRO A 60 -6.88 -3.18 -17.13
CA PRO A 60 -6.60 -4.14 -18.19
C PRO A 60 -7.36 -5.43 -17.91
N PHE A 61 -8.10 -5.93 -18.89
CA PHE A 61 -8.81 -7.20 -18.81
C PHE A 61 -8.65 -7.99 -20.11
N ASP A 62 -8.67 -9.31 -19.97
CA ASP A 62 -8.73 -10.22 -21.10
C ASP A 62 -10.19 -10.53 -21.46
N GLY A 63 -10.49 -10.58 -22.76
CA GLY A 63 -11.80 -10.97 -23.27
C GLY A 63 -12.77 -9.82 -23.52
N SER A 64 -14.07 -10.10 -23.40
CA SER A 64 -15.12 -9.13 -23.76
C SER A 64 -15.42 -8.16 -22.61
N ALA A 65 -15.73 -6.90 -22.93
CA ALA A 65 -16.12 -5.89 -21.95
C ALA A 65 -17.34 -6.32 -21.08
N GLU A 66 -18.28 -7.07 -21.64
CA GLU A 66 -19.44 -7.58 -20.89
C GLU A 66 -19.05 -8.62 -19.84
N GLN A 67 -18.06 -9.46 -20.13
CA GLN A 67 -17.53 -10.41 -19.17
C GLN A 67 -16.75 -9.67 -18.07
N ALA A 68 -15.88 -8.72 -18.45
CA ALA A 68 -15.14 -7.89 -17.50
C ALA A 68 -16.08 -7.13 -16.54
N ARG A 69 -17.17 -6.53 -17.06
CA ARG A 69 -18.20 -5.87 -16.24
C ARG A 69 -18.84 -6.81 -15.23
N ARG A 70 -19.21 -8.02 -15.64
CA ARG A 70 -19.80 -9.03 -14.73
C ARG A 70 -18.81 -9.45 -13.66
N ASP A 71 -17.55 -9.69 -14.02
CA ASP A 71 -16.52 -10.16 -13.10
C ASP A 71 -16.15 -9.06 -12.09
N VAL A 72 -15.99 -7.81 -12.57
CA VAL A 72 -15.79 -6.64 -11.71
C VAL A 72 -16.95 -6.48 -10.75
N ARG A 73 -18.19 -6.43 -11.23
CA ARG A 73 -19.37 -6.28 -10.38
C ARG A 73 -19.47 -7.38 -9.31
N THR A 74 -19.22 -8.64 -9.70
CA THR A 74 -19.23 -9.78 -8.78
C THR A 74 -18.18 -9.61 -7.69
N SER A 75 -16.95 -9.25 -8.07
CA SER A 75 -15.87 -9.02 -7.10
C SER A 75 -16.14 -7.84 -6.16
N LEU A 76 -16.76 -6.77 -6.67
CA LEU A 76 -17.10 -5.60 -5.86
C LEU A 76 -18.11 -6.00 -4.79
N HIS A 77 -19.16 -6.71 -5.18
CA HIS A 77 -20.23 -7.10 -4.26
C HIS A 77 -19.81 -8.14 -3.22
N HIS A 78 -18.92 -9.07 -3.58
CA HIS A 78 -18.60 -10.22 -2.73
C HIS A 78 -17.24 -10.13 -2.03
N ASN A 79 -16.37 -9.21 -2.43
CA ASN A 79 -15.02 -9.13 -1.89
C ASN A 79 -14.65 -7.69 -1.53
N HIS A 80 -14.63 -6.78 -2.51
CA HIS A 80 -13.98 -5.49 -2.29
C HIS A 80 -14.82 -4.53 -1.44
N LEU A 81 -16.12 -4.38 -1.74
CA LEU A 81 -16.99 -3.48 -0.98
C LEU A 81 -17.25 -3.97 0.45
N PRO A 82 -17.57 -5.26 0.70
CA PRO A 82 -17.73 -5.75 2.06
C PRO A 82 -16.48 -5.53 2.93
N ARG A 83 -15.28 -5.83 2.41
CA ARG A 83 -14.04 -5.70 3.20
C ARG A 83 -13.73 -4.24 3.54
N LEU A 84 -13.87 -3.33 2.57
CA LEU A 84 -13.69 -1.90 2.82
C LEU A 84 -14.74 -1.34 3.80
N ALA A 85 -15.96 -1.87 3.80
CA ALA A 85 -17.00 -1.47 4.74
C ALA A 85 -16.74 -2.05 6.14
N ASP A 86 -16.26 -3.28 6.24
CA ASP A 86 -15.87 -3.92 7.51
C ASP A 86 -14.74 -3.13 8.22
N ASP A 87 -13.83 -2.55 7.44
CA ASP A 87 -12.74 -1.68 7.93
C ASP A 87 -13.19 -0.22 8.17
N GLY A 88 -14.47 0.12 7.91
CA GLY A 88 -15.01 1.47 8.11
C GLY A 88 -14.48 2.52 7.12
N ILE A 89 -13.93 2.09 5.99
CA ILE A 89 -13.34 2.97 4.97
C ILE A 89 -14.42 3.55 4.07
N ILE A 90 -15.44 2.75 3.78
CA ILE A 90 -16.59 3.14 2.94
C ILE A 90 -17.90 2.85 3.64
N THR A 91 -18.92 3.61 3.27
CA THR A 91 -20.31 3.18 3.41
C THR A 91 -20.80 2.74 2.04
N TRP A 92 -21.49 1.59 2.00
CA TRP A 92 -22.09 1.12 0.75
C TRP A 92 -23.49 0.55 0.97
N ASP A 93 -24.38 0.88 0.04
CA ASP A 93 -25.70 0.31 -0.06
C ASP A 93 -25.98 0.00 -1.54
N ALA A 94 -26.64 -1.13 -1.80
CA ALA A 94 -26.88 -1.59 -3.16
C ALA A 94 -27.76 -0.62 -3.97
N GLU A 95 -28.61 0.18 -3.30
CA GLU A 95 -29.51 1.16 -3.90
C GLU A 95 -28.95 2.60 -3.81
N ALA A 96 -28.37 2.98 -2.67
CA ALA A 96 -27.87 4.34 -2.44
C ALA A 96 -26.50 4.60 -3.11
N GLY A 97 -25.67 3.57 -3.26
CA GLY A 97 -24.33 3.66 -3.84
C GLY A 97 -23.22 3.49 -2.82
N VAL A 98 -22.02 3.93 -3.19
CA VAL A 98 -20.77 3.78 -2.47
C VAL A 98 -20.17 5.15 -2.22
N GLU A 99 -19.78 5.41 -0.98
CA GLU A 99 -19.11 6.65 -0.57
C GLU A 99 -17.97 6.36 0.41
N LEU A 100 -16.96 7.24 0.43
CA LEU A 100 -15.89 7.20 1.43
C LEU A 100 -16.44 7.70 2.76
N ASP A 101 -16.25 6.91 3.81
CA ASP A 101 -16.59 7.30 5.19
C ASP A 101 -15.37 7.88 5.92
N ALA A 102 -14.17 7.54 5.45
CA ALA A 102 -12.89 8.01 5.98
C ALA A 102 -12.13 8.87 4.97
N GLU A 103 -11.37 9.85 5.48
CA GLU A 103 -10.39 10.60 4.67
C GLU A 103 -9.26 9.67 4.24
N LEU A 104 -8.87 9.74 2.97
CA LEU A 104 -7.79 8.92 2.44
C LEU A 104 -6.48 9.31 3.16
N PRO A 105 -5.72 8.35 3.71
CA PRO A 105 -4.48 8.63 4.45
C PRO A 105 -3.32 8.99 3.52
N VAL A 106 -3.55 9.00 2.21
CA VAL A 106 -2.55 9.27 1.18
C VAL A 106 -3.16 10.12 0.08
N ASP A 107 -2.32 10.96 -0.53
CA ASP A 107 -2.73 11.77 -1.66
C ASP A 107 -3.03 10.97 -2.94
N ARG A 108 -3.57 11.68 -3.93
CA ARG A 108 -3.91 11.10 -5.23
C ARG A 108 -2.67 10.64 -6.02
N THR A 109 -1.54 11.33 -5.84
CA THR A 109 -0.29 11.02 -6.54
C THR A 109 0.25 9.67 -6.11
N THR A 110 0.21 9.38 -4.81
CA THR A 110 0.57 8.09 -4.21
C THR A 110 -0.31 6.96 -4.71
N LEU A 111 -1.64 7.16 -4.75
CA LEU A 111 -2.55 6.17 -5.34
C LEU A 111 -2.26 5.93 -6.83
N THR A 112 -1.91 6.98 -7.57
CA THR A 112 -1.57 6.85 -9.00
C THR A 112 -0.29 6.04 -9.19
N SER A 113 0.77 6.35 -8.43
CA SER A 113 2.02 5.61 -8.48
C SER A 113 1.87 4.15 -8.03
N LEU A 114 1.00 3.85 -7.06
CA LEU A 114 0.64 2.47 -6.71
C LEU A 114 -0.02 1.75 -7.89
N LEU A 115 -0.94 2.41 -8.61
CA LEU A 115 -1.60 1.83 -9.78
C LEU A 115 -0.64 1.64 -10.97
N GLU A 116 0.28 2.56 -11.21
CA GLU A 116 1.33 2.41 -12.23
C GLU A 116 2.26 1.22 -11.91
N LEU A 117 2.60 1.04 -10.63
CA LEU A 117 3.31 -0.16 -10.19
C LEU A 117 2.47 -1.42 -10.46
N CYS A 118 1.14 -1.31 -10.34
CA CYS A 118 0.19 -2.40 -10.58
C CYS A 118 0.00 -2.79 -12.05
N GLU A 119 0.52 -2.02 -12.99
CA GLU A 119 0.46 -2.35 -14.42
C GLU A 119 1.68 -3.15 -14.89
N ARG A 120 2.62 -3.45 -13.97
CA ARG A 120 3.82 -4.27 -14.24
C ARG A 120 3.52 -5.77 -13.99
N GLU A 121 4.53 -6.62 -14.11
CA GLU A 121 4.40 -8.04 -13.73
C GLU A 121 4.42 -8.17 -12.18
N ASN A 122 3.60 -9.05 -11.58
CA ASN A 122 3.55 -9.40 -10.14
C ASN A 122 2.91 -8.39 -9.14
N CYS A 123 1.95 -7.59 -9.61
CA CYS A 123 1.38 -6.45 -8.88
C CYS A 123 0.65 -6.75 -7.57
N ALA A 124 -0.12 -7.84 -7.50
CA ALA A 124 -0.80 -8.20 -6.26
C ALA A 124 0.21 -8.49 -5.13
N ARG A 125 1.32 -9.16 -5.46
CA ARG A 125 2.37 -9.49 -4.49
C ARG A 125 3.18 -8.25 -4.10
N LEU A 126 3.44 -7.35 -5.06
CA LEU A 126 4.11 -6.07 -4.79
C LEU A 126 3.28 -5.16 -3.87
N LEU A 127 1.98 -5.02 -4.13
CA LEU A 127 1.09 -4.26 -3.24
C LEU A 127 1.01 -4.88 -1.85
N GLU A 128 0.80 -6.20 -1.78
CA GLU A 128 0.81 -6.90 -0.49
C GLU A 128 2.11 -6.63 0.25
N ALA A 129 3.26 -6.73 -0.42
CA ALA A 129 4.57 -6.47 0.17
C ALA A 129 4.75 -5.02 0.65
N LEU A 130 4.40 -4.02 -0.17
CA LEU A 130 4.65 -2.61 0.15
C LEU A 130 3.70 -2.02 1.18
N VAL A 131 2.46 -2.49 1.25
CA VAL A 131 1.43 -1.84 2.07
C VAL A 131 1.61 -2.05 3.57
N HIS A 132 2.43 -3.01 3.99
CA HIS A 132 2.69 -3.22 5.41
C HIS A 132 3.78 -2.25 5.92
N PRO A 133 3.55 -1.56 7.03
CA PRO A 133 4.38 -0.44 7.51
C PRO A 133 5.80 -0.92 7.80
N THR A 134 5.93 -2.07 8.48
CA THR A 134 7.24 -2.69 8.74
C THR A 134 8.00 -3.01 7.46
N ARG A 135 7.32 -3.51 6.41
CA ARG A 135 7.97 -3.88 5.15
C ARG A 135 8.39 -2.63 4.38
N LEU A 136 7.54 -1.62 4.32
CA LEU A 136 7.86 -0.35 3.68
C LEU A 136 9.02 0.35 4.39
N ARG A 137 9.02 0.33 5.73
CA ARG A 137 10.11 0.89 6.54
C ARG A 137 11.42 0.14 6.38
N VAL A 138 11.37 -1.19 6.25
CA VAL A 138 12.56 -1.96 5.86
C VAL A 138 13.04 -1.50 4.49
N CYS A 139 12.15 -1.39 3.49
CA CYS A 139 12.53 -0.90 2.16
C CYS A 139 13.16 0.50 2.21
N SER A 140 12.62 1.47 2.94
CA SER A 140 13.25 2.80 3.05
C SER A 140 14.63 2.73 3.71
N MET A 141 14.77 1.96 4.80
CA MET A 141 16.07 1.78 5.46
C MET A 141 17.16 1.16 4.58
N VAL A 142 16.79 0.25 3.67
CA VAL A 142 17.75 -0.43 2.79
C VAL A 142 17.97 0.34 1.48
N THR A 143 16.98 1.08 0.98
CA THR A 143 17.10 1.89 -0.25
C THR A 143 18.09 3.04 -0.09
N ASP A 144 18.18 3.63 1.11
CA ASP A 144 19.12 4.71 1.41
C ASP A 144 20.60 4.27 1.44
N ARG A 145 20.91 2.99 1.22
CA ARG A 145 22.25 2.44 1.40
C ARG A 145 22.69 1.52 0.27
N ASP A 146 23.84 1.85 -0.30
CA ASP A 146 24.56 0.98 -1.24
C ASP A 146 25.23 -0.25 -0.59
N HIS A 147 25.01 -0.50 0.70
CA HIS A 147 25.72 -1.52 1.47
C HIS A 147 24.75 -2.46 2.20
N PRO A 148 25.06 -3.77 2.31
CA PRO A 148 24.25 -4.72 3.06
C PRO A 148 24.05 -4.30 4.52
N LEU A 149 22.82 -4.48 5.02
CA LEU A 149 22.44 -4.25 6.41
C LEU A 149 22.18 -5.57 7.11
N SER A 150 22.65 -5.73 8.37
CA SER A 150 22.31 -6.92 9.14
C SER A 150 20.86 -6.89 9.62
N VAL A 151 20.24 -8.07 9.71
CA VAL A 151 18.86 -8.20 10.22
C VAL A 151 18.74 -7.66 11.65
N GLU A 152 19.75 -7.88 12.49
CA GLU A 152 19.80 -7.33 13.86
C GLU A 152 19.79 -5.80 13.87
N THR A 153 20.48 -5.15 12.92
CA THR A 153 20.48 -3.69 12.79
C THR A 153 19.10 -3.19 12.36
N LEU A 154 18.45 -3.88 11.41
CA LEU A 154 17.09 -3.56 10.98
C LEU A 154 16.11 -3.70 12.15
N ALA A 155 16.15 -4.83 12.87
CA ALA A 155 15.31 -5.09 14.04
C ALA A 155 15.47 -4.00 15.10
N SER A 156 16.72 -3.67 15.46
CA SER A 156 17.01 -2.65 16.47
C SER A 156 16.47 -1.26 16.08
N ARG A 157 16.57 -0.91 14.80
CA ARG A 157 16.06 0.37 14.29
C ARG A 157 14.54 0.40 14.23
N LEU A 158 13.89 -0.69 13.82
CA LEU A 158 12.44 -0.80 13.83
C LEU A 158 11.90 -0.63 15.24
N VAL A 159 12.46 -1.34 16.23
CA VAL A 159 12.06 -1.20 17.65
C VAL A 159 12.28 0.23 18.17
N SER A 160 13.34 0.90 17.72
CA SER A 160 13.63 2.29 18.14
C SER A 160 12.67 3.32 17.52
N HIS A 161 12.03 2.99 16.39
CA HIS A 161 11.11 3.87 15.67
C HIS A 161 9.63 3.57 15.99
N ASP A 162 9.33 2.29 16.23
CA ASP A 162 7.98 1.78 16.37
C ASP A 162 7.65 1.62 17.86
N ALA A 163 7.18 2.69 18.48
CA ALA A 163 6.93 2.74 19.93
C ALA A 163 5.78 1.84 20.40
N THR A 164 5.08 1.11 19.50
CA THR A 164 3.81 0.45 19.85
C THR A 164 3.67 -1.04 19.47
N SER A 165 4.54 -1.66 18.65
CA SER A 165 4.29 -3.06 18.19
C SER A 165 5.39 -4.09 18.49
N LEU A 166 6.67 -3.69 18.52
CA LEU A 166 7.79 -4.62 18.74
C LEU A 166 8.59 -4.21 19.97
N SER A 167 8.14 -4.61 21.16
CA SER A 167 8.82 -4.28 22.43
C SER A 167 10.15 -5.02 22.62
N ASP A 168 10.50 -5.92 21.70
CA ASP A 168 11.59 -6.88 21.84
C ASP A 168 12.32 -7.09 20.50
N SER A 169 13.63 -6.80 20.51
CA SER A 169 14.52 -6.93 19.36
C SER A 169 14.63 -8.38 18.86
N GLU A 170 14.52 -9.37 19.76
CA GLU A 170 14.57 -10.79 19.38
C GLU A 170 13.33 -11.18 18.57
N ARG A 171 12.14 -10.73 18.98
CA ARG A 171 10.89 -10.95 18.24
C ARG A 171 10.88 -10.22 16.90
N ALA A 172 11.37 -8.98 16.87
CA ALA A 172 11.52 -8.23 15.64
C ALA A 172 12.44 -8.97 14.65
N THR A 173 13.57 -9.49 15.14
CA THR A 173 14.51 -10.29 14.34
C THR A 173 13.82 -11.54 13.78
N LEU A 174 13.10 -12.31 14.60
CA LEU A 174 12.38 -13.50 14.14
C LEU A 174 11.30 -13.17 13.10
N SER A 175 10.53 -12.09 13.31
CA SER A 175 9.50 -11.65 12.36
C SER A 175 10.12 -11.21 11.03
N LEU A 176 11.26 -10.51 11.07
CA LEU A 176 12.00 -10.14 9.87
C LEU A 176 12.47 -11.38 9.12
N TYR A 177 13.11 -12.33 9.81
CA TYR A 177 13.66 -13.55 9.20
C TYR A 177 12.60 -14.44 8.56
N HIS A 178 11.45 -14.61 9.22
CA HIS A 178 10.48 -15.64 8.84
C HIS A 178 9.26 -15.10 8.10
N THR A 179 9.03 -13.78 8.12
CA THR A 179 7.84 -13.19 7.52
C THR A 179 8.21 -12.05 6.59
N HIS A 180 8.83 -10.98 7.10
CA HIS A 180 8.94 -9.76 6.28
C HIS A 180 9.98 -9.86 5.17
N LEU A 181 11.21 -10.32 5.48
CA LEU A 181 12.31 -10.36 4.51
C LEU A 181 12.09 -11.40 3.40
N PRO A 182 11.60 -12.63 3.68
CA PRO A 182 11.27 -13.56 2.60
C PRO A 182 10.21 -13.02 1.64
N LEU A 183 9.14 -12.40 2.15
CA LEU A 183 8.11 -11.82 1.28
C LEU A 183 8.67 -10.66 0.43
N LEU A 184 9.51 -9.80 1.01
CA LEU A 184 10.13 -8.71 0.27
C LEU A 184 11.10 -9.24 -0.80
N ALA A 185 11.90 -10.27 -0.49
CA ALA A 185 12.80 -10.92 -1.44
C ALA A 185 12.05 -11.59 -2.60
N ASP A 186 10.93 -12.27 -2.31
CA ASP A 186 10.07 -12.89 -3.32
C ASP A 186 9.50 -11.89 -4.33
N THR A 187 9.35 -10.62 -3.92
CA THR A 187 8.92 -9.53 -4.81
C THR A 187 10.05 -8.82 -5.54
N GLY A 188 11.30 -9.16 -5.24
CA GLY A 188 12.48 -8.54 -5.84
C GLY A 188 12.75 -7.11 -5.37
N LEU A 189 12.10 -6.65 -4.30
CA LEU A 189 12.34 -5.31 -3.72
C LEU A 189 13.70 -5.22 -3.01
N LEU A 190 14.21 -6.36 -2.56
CA LEU A 190 15.50 -6.51 -1.90
C LEU A 190 16.05 -7.91 -2.13
N GLU A 191 17.33 -8.08 -1.82
CA GLU A 191 17.97 -9.38 -1.68
C GLU A 191 18.15 -9.69 -0.19
N PHE A 192 17.82 -10.91 0.20
CA PHE A 192 17.97 -11.39 1.57
C PHE A 192 18.83 -12.65 1.59
N ASP A 193 19.95 -12.59 2.31
CA ASP A 193 20.80 -13.74 2.59
C ASP A 193 20.50 -14.25 4.02
N PRO A 194 19.77 -15.36 4.18
CA PRO A 194 19.44 -15.91 5.49
C PRO A 194 20.63 -16.58 6.19
N GLU A 195 21.68 -16.97 5.46
CA GLU A 195 22.87 -17.59 6.06
C GLU A 195 23.80 -16.52 6.65
N ALA A 196 24.04 -15.44 5.90
CA ALA A 196 24.84 -14.31 6.37
C ALA A 196 24.04 -13.33 7.25
N GLY A 197 22.71 -13.40 7.21
CA GLY A 197 21.83 -12.52 7.98
C GLY A 197 21.88 -11.07 7.54
N VAL A 198 21.99 -10.86 6.22
CA VAL A 198 22.11 -9.53 5.61
C VAL A 198 21.06 -9.29 4.55
N VAL A 199 20.72 -8.02 4.38
CA VAL A 199 19.73 -7.53 3.43
C VAL A 199 20.36 -6.44 2.57
N THR A 200 20.18 -6.53 1.26
CA THR A 200 20.69 -5.55 0.28
C THR A 200 19.52 -5.00 -0.52
N GLY A 201 19.49 -3.68 -0.69
CA GLY A 201 18.40 -2.99 -1.38
C GLY A 201 18.56 -3.12 -2.89
N HIS A 202 17.46 -3.24 -3.61
CA HIS A 202 17.49 -3.15 -5.06
C HIS A 202 17.02 -1.76 -5.52
N ALA A 203 17.76 -1.14 -6.43
CA ALA A 203 17.35 0.12 -7.04
C ALA A 203 16.56 -0.15 -8.34
N PRO A 204 15.44 0.54 -8.61
CA PRO A 204 14.74 1.48 -7.75
C PRO A 204 13.52 0.80 -7.09
N VAL A 205 13.49 0.80 -5.76
CA VAL A 205 12.20 0.78 -5.04
C VAL A 205 11.38 1.95 -5.60
N PRO A 206 10.09 1.77 -5.95
CA PRO A 206 9.29 2.84 -6.54
C PRO A 206 9.33 4.09 -5.64
N ALA A 207 9.27 5.27 -6.26
CA ALA A 207 9.37 6.58 -5.60
C ALA A 207 8.35 6.79 -4.44
N LEU A 208 7.42 5.87 -4.26
CA LEU A 208 6.46 5.73 -3.17
C LEU A 208 7.10 5.52 -1.77
N VAL A 209 8.38 5.18 -1.70
CA VAL A 209 9.10 4.84 -0.46
C VAL A 209 10.15 5.91 -0.09
N GLN A 210 10.23 7.00 -0.87
CA GLN A 210 11.13 8.15 -0.66
C GLN A 210 10.34 9.41 -0.30
#